data_AF-A0A0C2CB85-F1
#
_entry.id   AF-A0A0C2CB85-F1
#
_cell.length_a   1.000
_cell.length_b   1.000
_cell.length_c   1.000
_cell.angle_alpha   90.00
_cell.angle_beta   90.00
_cell.angle_gamma   90.00
#
_symmetry.space_group_name_H-M   'P 1'
#
loop_
_entity.id
_entity.type
_entity.pdbx_description
1 polymer ?
#
loop_
_entity_poly.entity_id
_entity_poly.type
_entity_poly.pdbx_seq_one_letter_code
_entity_poly.pdbx_strand_id
1 'polypeptide(L)'
;SHEIAGVAGYSFGNLHLPDYHLPWEDPEDKYPYGFSHPSAVAIEASNGASDYGNKFGEPVVCGFARSFGQRLAGGERYEYVKPIMFSGGIGAIDNDQTSKEKCREGMFLAKIGGPVYRVGVGGGAASSQSVQGSRQSTLDFCAVQRGDAEMGQKLHRVVRACAEMGPANPILAIHDQGAGGNGNVLKELVEGGGAIINASSFELGDDTISARELWTAEYQENDACLVESTGLSKMMQISRREKCTVSVVGTVTEENRVVLTNFADDDANRKPVDFDTKILGEREKKVFHLTSAPTPLRQIELPASLTVRQALEMVLRLPSVASKR
;
A
#
# COMPACT_ATOMS: atom_id res chain seq x y z
N SER A 1 -17.55 -4.16 -12.34
CA SER A 1 -16.46 -4.93 -11.71
C SER A 1 -16.78 -5.27 -10.27
N HIS A 2 -16.27 -6.38 -9.73
CA HIS A 2 -16.39 -6.72 -8.31
C HIS A 2 -15.26 -7.65 -7.84
N GLU A 3 -14.82 -7.48 -6.60
CA GLU A 3 -13.95 -8.39 -5.87
C GLU A 3 -14.63 -9.73 -5.59
N ILE A 4 -13.83 -10.80 -5.58
CA ILE A 4 -14.33 -12.16 -5.37
C ILE A 4 -13.69 -12.76 -4.12
N ALA A 5 -12.36 -12.69 -4.02
CA ALA A 5 -11.63 -13.27 -2.91
C ALA A 5 -10.22 -12.69 -2.78
N GLY A 6 -9.80 -12.51 -1.53
CA GLY A 6 -8.46 -12.09 -1.15
C GLY A 6 -7.53 -13.25 -0.80
N VAL A 7 -6.24 -12.97 -0.78
CA VAL A 7 -5.16 -13.85 -0.31
C VAL A 7 -4.25 -13.07 0.64
N ALA A 8 -3.73 -13.75 1.66
CA ALA A 8 -2.80 -13.14 2.62
C ALA A 8 -1.59 -14.04 2.89
N GLY A 9 -0.40 -13.47 2.91
CA GLY A 9 0.86 -14.19 3.03
C GLY A 9 1.82 -13.51 4.00
N TYR A 10 2.48 -14.31 4.84
CA TYR A 10 3.38 -13.82 5.88
C TYR A 10 4.72 -14.56 5.82
N SER A 11 5.84 -13.84 5.73
CA SER A 11 7.16 -14.37 6.10
C SER A 11 7.70 -13.61 7.30
N PHE A 12 8.06 -14.34 8.35
CA PHE A 12 8.53 -13.80 9.62
C PHE A 12 9.69 -14.64 10.16
N GLY A 13 10.38 -14.08 11.15
CA GLY A 13 11.48 -14.75 11.83
C GLY A 13 11.05 -15.91 12.74
N ASN A 14 11.96 -16.32 13.61
CA ASN A 14 11.69 -17.29 14.67
C ASN A 14 10.76 -16.68 15.73
N LEU A 15 9.79 -17.46 16.22
CA LEU A 15 8.70 -16.94 17.04
C LEU A 15 9.09 -16.75 18.51
N HIS A 16 10.04 -17.54 19.03
CA HIS A 16 10.47 -17.52 20.43
C HIS A 16 9.29 -17.45 21.41
N LEU A 17 8.30 -18.34 21.23
CA LEU A 17 7.09 -18.32 22.04
C LEU A 17 7.42 -18.61 23.53
N PRO A 18 6.81 -17.88 24.48
CA PRO A 18 6.97 -18.17 25.91
C PRO A 18 6.60 -19.62 26.22
N ASP A 19 7.40 -20.28 27.05
CA ASP A 19 7.21 -21.66 27.51
C ASP A 19 7.11 -22.72 26.39
N TYR A 20 7.48 -22.37 25.16
CA TYR A 20 7.42 -23.27 23.99
C TYR A 20 8.74 -23.27 23.23
N HIS A 21 9.76 -23.83 23.85
CA HIS A 21 11.10 -23.89 23.27
C HIS A 21 11.17 -24.82 22.06
N LEU A 22 11.79 -24.33 20.99
CA LEU A 22 12.08 -25.05 19.77
C LEU A 22 13.61 -25.11 19.57
N PRO A 23 14.17 -26.28 19.20
CA PRO A 23 15.62 -26.50 19.21
C PRO A 23 16.39 -25.71 18.14
N TRP A 24 15.70 -25.08 17.19
CA TRP A 24 16.31 -24.24 16.14
C TRP A 24 16.23 -22.74 16.46
N GLU A 25 15.59 -22.34 17.56
CA GLU A 25 15.46 -20.95 17.97
C GLU A 25 16.53 -20.63 19.03
N ASP A 26 17.48 -19.75 18.70
CA ASP A 26 18.57 -19.35 19.59
C ASP A 26 18.11 -18.22 20.55
N PRO A 27 18.03 -18.45 21.88
CA PRO A 27 17.59 -17.43 22.83
C PRO A 27 18.46 -16.15 22.85
N GLU A 28 19.70 -16.24 22.36
CA GLU A 28 20.65 -15.12 22.33
C GLU A 28 20.46 -14.22 21.09
N ASP A 29 19.55 -14.59 20.19
CA ASP A 29 19.26 -13.80 19.01
C ASP A 29 18.64 -12.44 19.35
N LYS A 30 19.32 -11.37 18.92
CA LYS A 30 18.91 -9.99 19.17
C LYS A 30 18.07 -9.47 18.01
N TYR A 31 17.02 -8.71 18.33
CA TYR A 31 16.18 -8.00 17.37
C TYR A 31 16.35 -6.48 17.54
N PRO A 32 16.39 -5.68 16.45
CA PRO A 32 16.52 -4.23 16.56
C PRO A 32 15.30 -3.60 17.26
N TYR A 33 15.52 -2.62 18.13
CA TYR A 33 14.46 -1.96 18.91
C TYR A 33 13.34 -1.33 18.06
N GLY A 34 13.66 -0.85 16.85
CA GLY A 34 12.68 -0.25 15.94
C GLY A 34 11.78 -1.26 15.22
N PHE A 35 11.99 -2.57 15.40
CA PHE A 35 11.20 -3.62 14.78
C PHE A 35 10.43 -4.41 15.83
N SER A 36 9.19 -4.78 15.49
CA SER A 36 8.42 -5.70 16.31
C SER A 36 9.02 -7.11 16.25
N HIS A 37 8.91 -7.85 17.34
CA HIS A 37 9.34 -9.24 17.39
C HIS A 37 8.55 -10.10 16.38
N PRO A 38 9.14 -11.12 15.74
CA PRO A 38 8.44 -11.94 14.74
C PRO A 38 7.11 -12.55 15.20
N SER A 39 6.98 -12.93 16.48
CA SER A 39 5.71 -13.42 17.03
C SER A 39 4.62 -12.35 17.06
N ALA A 40 4.96 -11.12 17.43
CA ALA A 40 4.03 -10.00 17.35
C ALA A 40 3.64 -9.71 15.89
N VAL A 41 4.60 -9.75 14.97
CA VAL A 41 4.32 -9.59 13.54
C VAL A 41 3.35 -10.67 13.03
N ALA A 42 3.59 -11.93 13.35
CA ALA A 42 2.73 -13.04 12.90
C ALA A 42 1.28 -12.88 13.39
N ILE A 43 1.10 -12.44 14.64
CA ILE A 43 -0.22 -12.21 15.25
C ILE A 43 -0.89 -10.98 14.65
N GLU A 44 -0.24 -9.82 14.74
CA GLU A 44 -0.84 -8.54 14.38
C GLU A 44 -1.05 -8.38 12.87
N ALA A 45 -0.17 -8.94 12.04
CA ALA A 45 -0.38 -8.92 10.59
C ALA A 45 -1.59 -9.78 10.19
N SER A 46 -1.75 -10.95 10.82
CA SER A 46 -2.90 -11.83 10.59
C SER A 46 -4.20 -11.20 11.08
N ASN A 47 -4.17 -10.57 12.27
CA ASN A 47 -5.30 -9.83 12.82
C ASN A 47 -5.70 -8.67 11.90
N GLY A 48 -4.73 -7.87 11.45
CA GLY A 48 -4.99 -6.72 10.56
C GLY A 48 -5.57 -7.12 9.21
N ALA A 49 -5.00 -8.14 8.56
CA ALA A 49 -5.53 -8.64 7.29
C ALA A 49 -6.96 -9.20 7.43
N SER A 50 -7.21 -9.97 8.50
CA SER A 50 -8.52 -10.54 8.77
C SER A 50 -9.55 -9.48 9.15
N ASP A 51 -9.19 -8.52 9.99
CA ASP A 51 -10.06 -7.41 10.40
C ASP A 51 -10.48 -6.57 9.19
N TYR A 52 -9.52 -6.22 8.33
CA TYR A 52 -9.80 -5.44 7.12
C TYR A 52 -10.68 -6.24 6.14
N GLY A 53 -10.30 -7.48 5.81
CA GLY A 53 -11.07 -8.34 4.90
C GLY A 53 -12.51 -8.56 5.39
N ASN A 54 -12.69 -8.82 6.69
CA ASN A 54 -14.01 -9.04 7.29
C ASN A 54 -14.90 -7.78 7.26
N LYS A 55 -14.35 -6.61 7.62
CA LYS A 55 -15.09 -5.35 7.63
C LYS A 55 -15.39 -4.84 6.22
N PHE A 56 -14.46 -5.05 5.30
CA PHE A 56 -14.66 -4.75 3.88
C PHE A 56 -15.73 -5.70 3.29
N GLY A 57 -15.69 -6.98 3.67
CA GLY A 57 -16.58 -8.02 3.16
C GLY A 57 -15.96 -8.86 2.03
N GLU A 58 -14.63 -8.90 1.95
CA GLU A 58 -13.89 -9.74 1.01
C GLU A 58 -13.36 -10.99 1.73
N PRO A 59 -13.72 -12.21 1.28
CA PRO A 59 -13.24 -13.42 1.94
C PRO A 59 -11.76 -13.67 1.63
N VAL A 60 -10.95 -13.87 2.66
CA VAL A 60 -9.55 -14.34 2.51
C VAL A 60 -9.54 -15.87 2.42
N VAL A 61 -9.28 -16.41 1.23
CA VAL A 61 -9.51 -17.84 0.93
C VAL A 61 -8.26 -18.70 0.94
N CYS A 62 -7.08 -18.11 0.72
CA CYS A 62 -5.82 -18.83 0.77
C CYS A 62 -4.65 -17.92 1.16
N GLY A 63 -3.49 -18.55 1.38
CA GLY A 63 -2.34 -17.83 1.91
C GLY A 63 -1.14 -18.71 2.20
N PHE A 64 -0.10 -18.09 2.77
CA PHE A 64 1.06 -18.80 3.31
C PHE A 64 1.53 -18.15 4.61
N ALA A 65 2.17 -18.94 5.47
CA ALA A 65 2.92 -18.44 6.62
C ALA A 65 4.27 -19.17 6.63
N ARG A 66 5.36 -18.42 6.57
CA ARG A 66 6.74 -18.94 6.51
C ARG A 66 7.57 -18.35 7.63
N SER A 67 7.99 -19.18 8.56
CA SER A 67 9.03 -18.84 9.53
C SER A 67 10.40 -19.21 8.97
N PHE A 68 11.38 -18.31 9.06
CA PHE A 68 12.78 -18.63 8.77
C PHE A 68 13.72 -17.72 9.56
N GLY A 69 14.57 -18.34 10.37
CA GLY A 69 15.72 -17.72 11.03
C GLY A 69 16.82 -18.76 11.23
N GLN A 70 17.98 -18.57 10.62
CA GLN A 70 19.09 -19.52 10.71
C GLN A 70 20.45 -18.84 10.53
N ARG A 71 21.47 -19.30 11.26
CA ARG A 71 22.88 -19.00 10.98
C ARG A 71 23.40 -19.91 9.87
N LEU A 72 23.81 -19.33 8.75
CA LEU A 72 24.35 -20.06 7.60
C LEU A 72 25.81 -20.50 7.85
N ALA A 73 26.38 -21.26 6.93
CA ALA A 73 27.75 -21.78 7.03
C ALA A 73 28.84 -20.71 7.21
N GLY A 74 28.57 -19.48 6.73
CA GLY A 74 29.44 -18.31 6.91
C GLY A 74 29.30 -17.61 8.27
N GLY A 75 28.43 -18.09 9.16
CA GLY A 75 28.17 -17.50 10.48
C GLY A 75 27.13 -16.37 10.48
N GLU A 76 26.79 -15.86 9.30
CA GLU A 76 25.75 -14.85 9.10
C GLU A 76 24.36 -15.40 9.44
N ARG A 77 23.56 -14.61 10.17
CA ARG A 77 22.16 -14.92 10.45
C ARG A 77 21.29 -14.39 9.32
N TYR A 78 20.49 -15.28 8.73
CA TYR A 78 19.48 -14.95 7.73
C TYR A 78 18.11 -15.17 8.32
N GLU A 79 17.32 -14.10 8.36
CA GLU A 79 16.02 -14.10 9.02
C GLU A 79 15.14 -12.98 8.48
N TYR A 80 13.82 -13.22 8.47
CA TYR A 80 12.82 -12.20 8.13
C TYR A 80 12.58 -11.24 9.31
N VAL A 81 13.60 -10.46 9.68
CA VAL A 81 13.47 -9.37 10.68
C VAL A 81 12.63 -8.23 10.12
N LYS A 82 12.88 -7.86 8.85
CA LYS A 82 11.90 -7.12 8.05
C LYS A 82 10.97 -8.18 7.43
N PRO A 83 9.70 -8.26 7.85
CA PRO A 83 8.81 -9.32 7.40
C PRO A 83 8.40 -9.13 5.95
N ILE A 84 7.86 -10.19 5.36
CA ILE A 84 7.03 -10.10 4.16
C ILE A 84 5.59 -10.12 4.65
N MET A 85 4.86 -9.03 4.45
CA MET A 85 3.40 -9.01 4.50
C MET A 85 2.93 -8.87 3.06
N PHE A 86 2.17 -9.85 2.60
CA PHE A 86 1.67 -9.94 1.24
C PHE A 86 0.15 -10.00 1.28
N SER A 87 -0.49 -9.17 0.47
CA SER A 87 -1.90 -9.31 0.14
C SER A 87 -2.06 -9.32 -1.37
N GLY A 88 -3.13 -9.95 -1.82
CA GLY A 88 -3.56 -9.94 -3.21
C GLY A 88 -5.02 -10.36 -3.28
N GLY A 89 -5.56 -10.43 -4.49
CA GLY A 89 -6.93 -10.87 -4.66
C GLY A 89 -7.28 -11.14 -6.11
N ILE A 90 -8.50 -11.62 -6.30
CA ILE A 90 -9.10 -11.82 -7.60
C ILE A 90 -10.45 -11.10 -7.65
N GLY A 91 -10.77 -10.59 -8.84
CA GLY A 91 -12.04 -9.93 -9.13
C GLY A 91 -12.47 -10.16 -10.56
N ALA A 92 -13.65 -9.66 -10.91
CA ALA A 92 -14.21 -9.68 -12.24
C ALA A 92 -14.43 -8.26 -12.77
N ILE A 93 -14.27 -8.09 -14.08
CA ILE A 93 -14.52 -6.84 -14.79
C ILE A 93 -15.20 -7.14 -16.12
N ASP A 94 -16.10 -6.25 -16.53
CA ASP A 94 -16.75 -6.34 -17.84
C ASP A 94 -15.77 -5.93 -18.94
N ASN A 95 -15.82 -6.63 -20.08
CA ASN A 95 -14.84 -6.47 -21.16
C ASN A 95 -14.81 -5.05 -21.75
N ASP A 96 -15.93 -4.34 -21.72
CA ASP A 96 -16.04 -2.96 -22.18
C ASP A 96 -15.41 -1.94 -21.21
N GLN A 97 -14.94 -2.37 -20.04
CA GLN A 97 -14.35 -1.52 -18.98
C GLN A 97 -12.89 -1.84 -18.68
N THR A 98 -12.22 -2.66 -19.51
CA THR A 98 -10.82 -3.05 -19.29
C THR A 98 -9.79 -1.99 -19.71
N SER A 99 -10.25 -0.93 -20.38
CA SER A 99 -9.39 0.13 -20.93
C SER A 99 -9.73 1.47 -20.29
N LYS A 100 -8.70 2.25 -19.92
CA LYS A 100 -8.87 3.61 -19.41
C LYS A 100 -8.89 4.60 -20.58
N GLU A 101 -9.76 5.59 -20.49
CA GLU A 101 -9.73 6.76 -21.37
C GLU A 101 -8.52 7.64 -21.06
N LYS A 102 -7.97 8.30 -22.09
CA LYS A 102 -6.91 9.29 -21.91
C LYS A 102 -7.50 10.60 -21.40
N CYS A 103 -6.72 11.35 -20.63
CA CYS A 103 -7.10 12.69 -20.22
C CYS A 103 -7.31 13.61 -21.44
N ARG A 104 -8.35 14.45 -21.39
CA ARG A 104 -8.64 15.49 -22.37
C ARG A 104 -8.96 16.79 -21.66
N GLU A 105 -8.66 17.92 -22.28
CA GLU A 105 -8.99 19.24 -21.73
C GLU A 105 -10.47 19.33 -21.34
N GLY A 106 -10.74 19.96 -20.21
CA GLY A 106 -12.09 20.17 -19.70
C GLY A 106 -12.69 18.98 -18.94
N MET A 107 -12.00 17.82 -18.91
CA MET A 107 -12.33 16.76 -17.95
C MET A 107 -12.08 17.21 -16.52
N PHE A 108 -12.85 16.68 -15.58
CA PHE A 108 -12.66 16.91 -14.15
C PHE A 108 -11.83 15.80 -13.52
N LEU A 109 -10.96 16.18 -12.59
CA LEU A 109 -10.33 15.29 -11.63
C LEU A 109 -11.20 15.24 -10.38
N ALA A 110 -11.59 14.04 -9.96
CA ALA A 110 -12.31 13.82 -8.72
C ALA A 110 -11.56 12.86 -7.80
N LYS A 111 -11.63 13.11 -6.49
CA LYS A 111 -11.18 12.20 -5.43
C LYS A 111 -12.40 11.49 -4.86
N ILE A 112 -12.29 10.18 -4.66
CA ILE A 112 -13.34 9.33 -4.10
C ILE A 112 -12.78 8.69 -2.84
N GLY A 113 -13.45 8.83 -1.70
CA GLY A 113 -13.06 8.13 -0.47
C GLY A 113 -12.95 9.01 0.76
N GLY A 114 -12.01 8.66 1.65
CA GLY A 114 -11.82 9.30 2.94
C GLY A 114 -11.13 10.67 2.86
N PRO A 115 -11.24 11.49 3.92
CA PRO A 115 -10.62 12.81 3.98
C PRO A 115 -9.10 12.72 4.14
N VAL A 116 -8.41 13.80 3.82
CA VAL A 116 -6.95 13.90 3.89
C VAL A 116 -6.49 13.91 5.35
N TYR A 117 -5.65 12.94 5.73
CA TYR A 117 -4.99 12.88 7.04
C TYR A 117 -3.46 12.90 6.90
N ARG A 118 -2.76 13.31 7.96
CA ARG A 118 -1.29 13.24 8.09
C ARG A 118 -0.83 11.80 8.33
N VAL A 119 -1.00 10.94 7.35
CA VAL A 119 -0.60 9.52 7.38
C VAL A 119 0.43 9.27 6.28
N GLY A 120 1.48 8.51 6.59
CA GLY A 120 2.44 8.06 5.59
C GLY A 120 3.20 9.15 4.85
N VAL A 121 3.38 10.35 5.44
CA VAL A 121 4.07 11.46 4.78
C VAL A 121 5.53 11.07 4.50
N GLY A 122 5.83 10.79 3.23
CA GLY A 122 7.14 10.30 2.80
C GLY A 122 7.36 8.79 2.98
N GLY A 123 6.30 7.99 3.15
CA GLY A 123 6.35 6.54 3.31
C GLY A 123 7.09 5.83 2.17
N GLY A 124 6.86 6.23 0.91
CA GLY A 124 7.60 5.72 -0.25
C GLY A 124 9.12 5.92 -0.19
N ALA A 125 9.59 7.01 0.42
CA ALA A 125 11.02 7.27 0.62
C ALA A 125 11.59 6.51 1.83
N ALA A 126 10.77 6.25 2.85
CA ALA A 126 11.15 5.44 4.02
C ALA A 126 11.25 3.95 3.67
N SER A 127 10.31 3.41 2.89
CA SER A 127 10.31 2.01 2.46
C SER A 127 11.50 1.63 1.57
N SER A 128 12.05 2.64 0.86
CA SER A 128 13.20 2.55 -0.04
C SER A 128 14.56 2.61 0.68
N GLN A 129 14.60 2.94 1.98
CA GLN A 129 15.84 2.94 2.75
C GLN A 129 16.14 1.53 3.28
N SER A 130 17.35 1.07 3.02
CA SER A 130 17.84 -0.23 3.48
C SER A 130 17.95 -0.26 5.00
N VAL A 131 17.75 -1.45 5.58
CA VAL A 131 18.00 -1.79 7.01
C VAL A 131 19.51 -1.69 7.37
N GLN A 132 20.35 -1.18 6.46
CA GLN A 132 21.79 -0.99 6.67
C GLN A 132 22.08 0.47 6.99
N GLY A 133 22.34 0.76 8.27
CA GLY A 133 23.08 1.96 8.67
C GLY A 133 22.41 2.82 9.72
N SER A 134 22.75 2.56 10.98
CA SER A 134 23.10 3.57 12.00
C SER A 134 22.25 4.85 12.10
N ARG A 135 20.93 4.80 11.95
CA ARG A 135 20.10 5.88 12.50
C ARG A 135 19.80 5.58 13.95
N GLN A 136 20.02 6.61 14.77
CA GLN A 136 19.52 6.72 16.13
C GLN A 136 18.09 6.20 16.16
N SER A 137 17.78 5.43 17.20
CA SER A 137 16.52 4.74 17.47
C SER A 137 15.33 5.68 17.67
N THR A 138 15.06 6.57 16.72
CA THR A 138 13.85 7.36 16.67
C THR A 138 12.75 6.52 16.03
N LEU A 139 11.64 6.38 16.75
CA LEU A 139 10.40 5.79 16.25
C LEU A 139 10.04 6.40 14.90
N ASP A 140 9.83 5.56 13.89
CA ASP A 140 9.40 6.00 12.56
C ASP A 140 7.88 6.11 12.52
N PHE A 141 7.35 7.20 13.06
CA PHE A 141 5.90 7.46 13.04
C PHE A 141 5.34 7.57 11.62
N CYS A 142 6.15 7.93 10.63
CA CYS A 142 5.73 8.00 9.23
C CYS A 142 5.50 6.61 8.62
N ALA A 143 6.04 5.54 9.22
CA ALA A 143 5.80 4.17 8.79
C ALA A 143 4.49 3.57 9.36
N VAL A 144 3.84 4.25 10.32
CA VAL A 144 2.57 3.79 10.89
C VAL A 144 1.42 4.13 9.95
N GLN A 145 0.77 3.09 9.44
CA GLN A 145 -0.38 3.20 8.55
C GLN A 145 -1.70 3.10 9.34
N ARG A 146 -2.79 3.59 8.74
CA ARG A 146 -4.13 3.54 9.30
C ARG A 146 -5.13 3.16 8.22
N GLY A 147 -5.69 1.95 8.31
CA GLY A 147 -6.77 1.50 7.43
C GLY A 147 -8.16 1.72 8.04
N ASP A 148 -9.14 1.98 7.20
CA ASP A 148 -10.57 2.09 7.47
C ASP A 148 -11.37 1.27 6.43
N ALA A 149 -11.48 -0.03 6.67
CA ALA A 149 -12.18 -0.94 5.76
C ALA A 149 -13.64 -0.54 5.47
N GLU A 150 -14.32 0.19 6.37
CA GLU A 150 -15.68 0.68 6.12
C GLU A 150 -15.66 1.77 5.04
N MET A 151 -14.71 2.71 5.11
CA MET A 151 -14.51 3.73 4.08
C MET A 151 -14.10 3.10 2.76
N GLY A 152 -13.19 2.12 2.78
CA GLY A 152 -12.80 1.36 1.60
C GLY A 152 -14.01 0.70 0.93
N GLN A 153 -14.91 0.13 1.73
CA GLN A 153 -16.11 -0.51 1.18
C GLN A 153 -17.16 0.49 0.68
N LYS A 154 -17.24 1.69 1.27
CA LYS A 154 -18.06 2.80 0.73
C LYS A 154 -17.55 3.26 -0.63
N LEU A 155 -16.24 3.44 -0.76
CA LEU A 155 -15.58 3.78 -2.02
C LEU A 155 -15.86 2.69 -3.07
N HIS A 156 -15.64 1.43 -2.72
CA HIS A 156 -15.91 0.30 -3.60
C HIS A 156 -17.36 0.34 -4.15
N ARG A 157 -18.36 0.55 -3.29
CA ARG A 157 -19.76 0.62 -3.74
C ARG A 157 -20.03 1.79 -4.69
N VAL A 158 -19.34 2.93 -4.56
CA VAL A 158 -19.44 4.02 -5.54
C VAL A 158 -18.90 3.57 -6.89
N VAL A 159 -17.68 3.03 -6.92
CA VAL A 159 -17.02 2.57 -8.15
C VAL A 159 -17.84 1.48 -8.83
N ARG A 160 -18.30 0.49 -8.05
CA ARG A 160 -19.14 -0.60 -8.54
C ARG A 160 -20.46 -0.10 -9.12
N ALA A 161 -21.15 0.82 -8.43
CA ALA A 161 -22.39 1.39 -8.93
C ALA A 161 -22.21 2.18 -10.24
N CYS A 162 -21.09 2.86 -10.41
CA CYS A 162 -20.72 3.51 -11.67
C CYS A 162 -20.44 2.46 -12.77
N ALA A 163 -19.66 1.43 -12.46
CA ALA A 163 -19.34 0.34 -13.39
C ALA A 163 -20.58 -0.45 -13.85
N GLU A 164 -21.52 -0.73 -12.95
CA GLU A 164 -22.77 -1.46 -13.26
C GLU A 164 -23.72 -0.66 -14.18
N MET A 165 -23.42 0.61 -14.47
CA MET A 165 -24.13 1.39 -15.50
C MET A 165 -23.69 1.07 -16.95
N GLY A 166 -22.66 0.23 -17.13
CA GLY A 166 -22.16 -0.17 -18.44
C GLY A 166 -21.72 1.04 -19.28
N PRO A 167 -22.24 1.23 -20.51
CA PRO A 167 -21.88 2.37 -21.36
C PRO A 167 -22.18 3.75 -20.77
N ALA A 168 -23.01 3.84 -19.73
CA ALA A 168 -23.30 5.08 -19.02
C ALA A 168 -22.40 5.32 -17.79
N ASN A 169 -21.34 4.53 -17.60
CA ASN A 169 -20.38 4.69 -16.51
C ASN A 169 -19.74 6.11 -16.57
N PRO A 170 -19.89 6.93 -15.52
CA PRO A 170 -19.32 8.28 -15.51
C PRO A 170 -17.79 8.30 -15.29
N ILE A 171 -17.19 7.18 -14.87
CA ILE A 171 -15.76 7.07 -14.61
C ILE A 171 -15.05 6.72 -15.92
N LEU A 172 -14.21 7.63 -16.41
CA LEU A 172 -13.47 7.48 -17.66
C LEU A 172 -12.09 6.83 -17.44
N ALA A 173 -11.46 7.17 -16.31
CA ALA A 173 -10.27 6.53 -15.81
C ALA A 173 -10.29 6.61 -14.29
N ILE A 174 -9.76 5.60 -13.60
CA ILE A 174 -9.62 5.58 -12.14
C ILE A 174 -8.24 5.04 -11.77
N HIS A 175 -7.68 5.54 -10.68
CA HIS A 175 -6.41 5.09 -10.14
C HIS A 175 -6.44 5.15 -8.62
N ASP A 176 -5.88 4.14 -7.97
CA ASP A 176 -5.72 4.08 -6.52
C ASP A 176 -4.68 5.09 -6.03
N GLN A 177 -4.88 5.62 -4.83
CA GLN A 177 -3.86 6.41 -4.16
C GLN A 177 -3.01 5.52 -3.26
N GLY A 178 -1.75 5.34 -3.65
CA GLY A 178 -0.73 4.68 -2.83
C GLY A 178 0.43 5.61 -2.50
N ALA A 179 1.65 5.12 -2.74
CA ALA A 179 2.89 5.84 -2.44
C ALA A 179 2.98 7.18 -3.18
N GLY A 180 3.42 8.22 -2.47
CA GLY A 180 3.47 9.58 -3.02
C GLY A 180 2.14 10.34 -3.03
N GLY A 181 1.03 9.71 -2.62
CA GLY A 181 -0.24 10.38 -2.36
C GLY A 181 -0.84 11.08 -3.58
N ASN A 182 -1.46 12.23 -3.34
CA ASN A 182 -2.07 13.08 -4.37
C ASN A 182 -1.09 13.44 -5.49
N GLY A 183 0.18 13.70 -5.15
CA GLY A 183 1.21 14.05 -6.11
C GLY A 183 1.58 12.95 -7.10
N ASN A 184 1.32 11.68 -6.75
CA ASN A 184 1.48 10.57 -7.69
C ASN A 184 0.18 10.33 -8.48
N VAL A 185 -0.92 10.04 -7.78
CA VAL A 185 -2.17 9.57 -8.41
C VAL A 185 -2.78 10.60 -9.37
N LEU A 186 -2.78 11.89 -9.01
CA LEU A 186 -3.36 12.94 -9.86
C LEU A 186 -2.49 13.22 -11.08
N LYS A 187 -1.16 13.12 -10.94
CA LYS A 187 -0.21 13.30 -12.04
C LYS A 187 -0.32 12.18 -13.06
N GLU A 188 -0.43 10.93 -12.61
CA GLU A 188 -0.57 9.76 -13.48
C GLU A 188 -1.87 9.80 -14.29
N LEU A 189 -2.97 10.26 -13.70
CA LEU A 189 -4.25 10.41 -14.42
C LEU A 189 -4.20 11.46 -15.54
N VAL A 190 -3.33 12.46 -15.44
CA VAL A 190 -3.21 13.54 -16.45
C VAL A 190 -1.97 13.41 -17.31
N GLU A 191 -1.35 12.23 -17.36
CA GLU A 191 -0.20 11.98 -18.22
C GLU A 191 -0.53 12.23 -19.70
N GLY A 192 0.28 13.05 -20.37
CA GLY A 192 0.02 13.55 -21.74
C GLY A 192 -0.63 14.93 -21.80
N GLY A 193 -1.05 15.47 -20.65
CA GLY A 193 -1.49 16.85 -20.45
C GLY A 193 -1.10 17.34 -19.05
N GLY A 194 -1.97 18.14 -18.43
CA GLY A 194 -1.77 18.67 -17.08
C GLY A 194 -3.08 18.93 -16.37
N ALA A 195 -3.00 19.66 -15.25
CA ALA A 195 -4.18 20.01 -14.47
C ALA A 195 -3.97 21.24 -13.60
N ILE A 196 -5.06 21.99 -13.42
CA ILE A 196 -5.18 22.99 -12.36
C ILE A 196 -6.01 22.36 -11.25
N ILE A 197 -5.38 22.19 -10.08
CA ILE A 197 -5.94 21.53 -8.91
C ILE A 197 -6.17 22.58 -7.83
N ASN A 198 -7.37 22.57 -7.25
CA ASN A 198 -7.80 23.49 -6.21
C ASN A 198 -7.69 22.82 -4.83
N ALA A 199 -6.75 23.28 -4.00
CA ALA A 199 -6.49 22.69 -2.69
C ALA A 199 -7.68 22.78 -1.72
N SER A 200 -8.51 23.83 -1.82
CA SER A 200 -9.70 24.00 -0.98
C SER A 200 -10.85 23.05 -1.33
N SER A 201 -10.73 22.33 -2.45
CA SER A 201 -11.73 21.33 -2.87
C SER A 201 -11.52 19.95 -2.25
N PHE A 202 -10.39 19.72 -1.57
CA PHE A 202 -10.14 18.50 -0.82
C PHE A 202 -10.89 18.53 0.51
N GLU A 203 -11.46 17.40 0.91
CA GLU A 203 -11.97 17.24 2.27
C GLU A 203 -10.80 16.93 3.22
N LEU A 204 -10.55 17.81 4.19
CA LEU A 204 -9.49 17.64 5.17
C LEU A 204 -10.04 16.95 6.42
N GLY A 205 -9.28 16.01 6.97
CA GLY A 205 -9.59 15.38 8.25
C GLY A 205 -9.02 16.15 9.45
N ASP A 206 -8.17 17.14 9.19
CA ASP A 206 -7.51 18.00 10.17
C ASP A 206 -7.23 19.37 9.50
N ASP A 207 -7.65 20.47 10.12
CA ASP A 207 -7.50 21.82 9.57
C ASP A 207 -6.03 22.32 9.58
N THR A 208 -5.12 21.61 10.27
CA THR A 208 -3.69 21.92 10.35
C THR A 208 -2.86 21.26 9.24
N ILE A 209 -3.49 20.54 8.31
CA ILE A 209 -2.82 19.91 7.17
C ILE A 209 -2.12 20.98 6.35
N SER A 210 -0.81 20.87 6.19
CA SER A 210 -0.02 21.75 5.33
C SER A 210 -0.13 21.39 3.85
N ALA A 211 0.26 22.29 2.95
CA ALA A 211 0.25 22.02 1.51
C ALA A 211 1.11 20.80 1.12
N ARG A 212 2.23 20.59 1.83
CA ARG A 212 3.08 19.41 1.67
C ARG A 212 2.34 18.13 2.06
N GLU A 213 1.64 18.15 3.18
CA GLU A 213 0.90 17.00 3.69
C GLU A 213 -0.30 16.69 2.80
N LEU A 214 -1.04 17.72 2.36
CA LEU A 214 -2.08 17.56 1.35
C LEU A 214 -1.55 16.88 0.09
N TRP A 215 -0.36 17.25 -0.37
CA TRP A 215 0.18 16.73 -1.62
C TRP A 215 0.82 15.34 -1.50
N THR A 216 1.51 15.05 -0.39
CA THR A 216 2.39 13.88 -0.25
C THR A 216 1.95 12.84 0.78
N ALA A 217 0.90 13.10 1.56
CA ALA A 217 0.38 12.11 2.51
C ALA A 217 -0.18 10.89 1.77
N GLU A 218 0.09 9.72 2.33
CA GLU A 218 -0.34 8.40 1.85
C GLU A 218 -1.52 7.93 2.71
N TYR A 219 -2.52 8.80 2.85
CA TYR A 219 -3.76 8.47 3.55
C TYR A 219 -4.53 7.40 2.78
N GLN A 220 -5.16 6.49 3.51
CA GLN A 220 -5.77 5.29 2.96
C GLN A 220 -7.20 5.56 2.47
N GLU A 221 -7.77 4.54 1.83
CA GLU A 221 -9.14 4.49 1.29
C GLU A 221 -9.49 5.67 0.39
N ASN A 222 -8.65 5.93 -0.60
CA ASN A 222 -8.89 7.00 -1.54
C ASN A 222 -8.40 6.68 -2.96
N ASP A 223 -9.25 6.97 -3.94
CA ASP A 223 -8.96 6.86 -5.37
C ASP A 223 -9.07 8.23 -6.03
N ALA A 224 -8.47 8.40 -7.21
CA ALA A 224 -8.74 9.52 -8.08
C ALA A 224 -9.32 9.02 -9.42
N CYS A 225 -10.18 9.83 -10.04
CA CYS A 225 -10.75 9.50 -11.34
C CYS A 225 -10.91 10.71 -12.26
N LEU A 226 -11.02 10.42 -13.56
CA LEU A 226 -11.43 11.35 -14.61
C LEU A 226 -12.92 11.21 -14.89
N VAL A 227 -13.61 12.35 -14.97
CA VAL A 227 -15.05 12.42 -15.19
C VAL A 227 -15.40 13.59 -16.10
N GLU A 228 -16.33 13.39 -17.02
CA GLU A 228 -16.90 14.46 -17.85
C GLU A 228 -18.05 15.18 -17.14
N SER A 229 -18.31 16.42 -17.53
CA SER A 229 -19.37 17.26 -16.95
C SER A 229 -20.75 16.59 -16.96
N THR A 230 -21.03 15.80 -18.01
CA THR A 230 -22.28 15.05 -18.20
C THR A 230 -22.47 13.93 -17.17
N GLY A 231 -21.37 13.30 -16.73
CA GLY A 231 -21.38 12.21 -15.73
C GLY A 231 -21.37 12.69 -14.28
N LEU A 232 -20.96 13.93 -14.03
CA LEU A 232 -20.69 14.44 -12.69
C LEU A 232 -21.92 14.42 -11.78
N SER A 233 -23.07 14.90 -12.26
CA SER A 233 -24.32 14.91 -11.47
C SER A 233 -24.72 13.51 -11.00
N LYS A 234 -24.54 12.51 -11.88
CA LYS A 234 -24.85 11.12 -11.58
C LYS A 234 -23.88 10.53 -10.55
N MET A 235 -22.58 10.80 -10.71
CA MET A 235 -21.57 10.39 -9.74
C MET A 235 -21.84 10.99 -8.35
N MET A 236 -22.20 12.28 -8.28
CA MET A 236 -22.55 12.92 -7.00
C MET A 236 -23.82 12.32 -6.36
N GLN A 237 -24.79 11.88 -7.16
CA GLN A 237 -25.97 11.16 -6.65
C GLN A 237 -25.58 9.81 -6.02
N ILE A 238 -24.69 9.05 -6.69
CA ILE A 238 -24.19 7.75 -6.20
C ILE A 238 -23.38 7.95 -4.91
N SER A 239 -22.47 8.91 -4.89
CA SER A 239 -21.69 9.32 -3.72
C SER A 239 -22.57 9.55 -2.47
N ARG A 240 -23.64 10.35 -2.61
CA ARG A 240 -24.58 10.61 -1.50
C ARG A 240 -25.31 9.36 -1.04
N ARG A 241 -25.72 8.49 -1.98
CA ARG A 241 -26.40 7.22 -1.67
C ARG A 241 -25.49 6.30 -0.86
N GLU A 242 -24.23 6.17 -1.29
CA GLU A 242 -23.25 5.28 -0.66
C GLU A 242 -22.57 5.87 0.57
N LYS A 243 -22.83 7.15 0.87
CA LYS A 243 -22.20 7.91 1.96
C LYS A 243 -20.68 7.93 1.86
N CYS A 244 -20.18 8.09 0.64
CA CYS A 244 -18.75 8.21 0.32
C CYS A 244 -18.50 9.57 -0.30
N THR A 245 -17.50 10.32 0.17
CA THR A 245 -17.19 11.63 -0.40
C THR A 245 -16.67 11.50 -1.82
N VAL A 246 -17.17 12.37 -2.69
CA VAL A 246 -16.58 12.65 -4.00
C VAL A 246 -16.31 14.14 -4.09
N SER A 247 -15.03 14.51 -4.21
CA SER A 247 -14.56 15.88 -4.31
C SER A 247 -14.03 16.15 -5.71
N VAL A 248 -14.60 17.12 -6.43
CA VAL A 248 -14.03 17.59 -7.70
C VAL A 248 -12.87 18.52 -7.37
N VAL A 249 -11.64 18.04 -7.55
CA VAL A 249 -10.44 18.73 -7.08
C VAL A 249 -9.71 19.52 -8.16
N GLY A 250 -10.03 19.31 -9.43
CA GLY A 250 -9.36 20.03 -10.50
C GLY A 250 -9.94 19.79 -11.88
N THR A 251 -9.35 20.47 -12.86
CA THR A 251 -9.70 20.37 -14.28
C THR A 251 -8.45 20.07 -15.10
N VAL A 252 -8.57 19.15 -16.05
CA VAL A 252 -7.51 18.78 -16.99
C VAL A 252 -7.26 19.92 -17.98
N THR A 253 -5.99 20.18 -18.26
CA THR A 253 -5.51 21.18 -19.23
C THR A 253 -4.69 20.53 -20.34
N GLU A 254 -4.63 21.15 -21.53
CA GLU A 254 -3.73 20.70 -22.61
C GLU A 254 -2.25 20.92 -22.25
N GLU A 255 -1.95 21.97 -21.49
CA GLU A 255 -0.59 22.27 -21.04
C GLU A 255 -0.08 21.13 -20.14
N ASN A 256 1.14 20.66 -20.39
CA ASN A 256 1.78 19.58 -19.63
C ASN A 256 2.27 20.05 -18.25
N ARG A 257 1.41 20.69 -17.48
CA ARG A 257 1.76 21.36 -16.23
C ARG A 257 0.73 21.04 -15.15
N VAL A 258 1.22 20.65 -13.98
CA VAL A 258 0.37 20.40 -12.80
C VAL A 258 0.57 21.55 -11.83
N VAL A 259 -0.54 22.22 -11.49
CA VAL A 259 -0.56 23.39 -10.62
C VAL A 259 -1.52 23.17 -9.46
N LEU A 260 -1.07 23.38 -8.24
CA LEU A 260 -1.93 23.42 -7.04
C LEU A 260 -2.17 24.88 -6.64
N THR A 261 -3.43 25.28 -6.51
CA THR A 261 -3.86 26.64 -6.18
C THR A 261 -4.74 26.66 -4.93
N ASN A 262 -5.05 27.87 -4.42
CA ASN A 262 -6.03 28.12 -3.36
C ASN A 262 -5.80 27.31 -2.08
N PHE A 263 -4.54 27.11 -1.71
CA PHE A 263 -4.23 26.60 -0.39
C PHE A 263 -4.47 27.74 0.62
N ALA A 264 -5.10 27.44 1.76
CA ALA A 264 -5.46 28.44 2.76
C ALA A 264 -4.22 28.94 3.52
N ASP A 265 -3.48 29.84 2.89
CA ASP A 265 -2.43 30.65 3.50
C ASP A 265 -2.64 32.14 3.18
N ASP A 266 -1.80 33.00 3.76
CA ASP A 266 -1.92 34.46 3.63
C ASP A 266 -1.63 34.99 2.21
N ASP A 267 -1.29 34.13 1.23
CA ASP A 267 -0.99 34.50 -0.15
C ASP A 267 -1.79 33.70 -1.18
N ALA A 268 -2.93 34.27 -1.59
CA ALA A 268 -3.82 33.69 -2.60
C ALA A 268 -3.16 33.41 -3.97
N ASN A 269 -2.00 33.99 -4.27
CA ASN A 269 -1.28 33.76 -5.52
C ASN A 269 -0.23 32.64 -5.42
N ARG A 270 0.03 32.12 -4.23
CA ARG A 270 1.01 31.07 -4.03
C ARG A 270 0.55 29.79 -4.71
N LYS A 271 1.48 29.16 -5.43
CA LYS A 271 1.30 27.84 -6.06
C LYS A 271 2.28 26.86 -5.42
N PRO A 272 1.88 26.13 -4.35
CA PRO A 272 2.78 25.22 -3.64
C PRO A 272 3.33 24.10 -4.52
N VAL A 273 2.60 23.76 -5.58
CA VAL A 273 2.99 22.82 -6.62
C VAL A 273 2.82 23.52 -7.97
N ASP A 274 3.90 23.54 -8.74
CA ASP A 274 3.90 24.14 -10.07
C ASP A 274 5.03 23.54 -10.91
N PHE A 275 4.75 22.45 -11.63
CA PHE A 275 5.78 21.75 -12.41
C PHE A 275 5.29 21.25 -13.76
N ASP A 276 6.21 21.19 -14.73
CA ASP A 276 5.99 20.55 -16.02
C ASP A 276 6.13 19.02 -15.85
N THR A 277 5.11 18.27 -16.26
CA THR A 277 5.04 16.81 -16.12
C THR A 277 6.15 16.11 -16.91
N LYS A 278 6.66 16.71 -17.99
CA LYS A 278 7.75 16.15 -18.81
C LYS A 278 9.06 16.03 -18.06
N ILE A 279 9.33 16.95 -17.11
CA ILE A 279 10.59 16.98 -16.35
C ILE A 279 10.74 15.74 -15.44
N LEU A 280 9.64 15.09 -15.08
CA LEU A 280 9.66 13.92 -14.18
C LEU A 280 9.93 12.59 -14.91
N GLY A 281 9.76 12.53 -16.24
CA GLY A 281 9.82 11.30 -17.03
C GLY A 281 11.21 10.85 -17.46
N GLU A 282 12.20 11.75 -17.46
CA GLU A 282 13.54 11.47 -18.00
C GLU A 282 14.58 11.36 -16.88
N ARG A 283 14.76 10.15 -16.33
CA ARG A 283 15.90 9.83 -15.46
C ARG A 283 16.78 8.79 -16.12
N GLU A 284 18.09 8.99 -16.04
CA GLU A 284 19.05 7.98 -16.49
C GLU A 284 18.82 6.66 -15.75
N LYS A 285 18.85 5.55 -16.49
CA LYS A 285 18.68 4.22 -15.91
C LYS A 285 19.88 3.92 -15.01
N LYS A 286 19.60 3.55 -13.76
CA LYS A 286 20.63 3.12 -12.82
C LYS A 286 21.30 1.84 -13.32
N VAL A 287 22.63 1.86 -13.47
CA VAL A 287 23.44 0.68 -13.82
C VAL A 287 23.97 0.06 -12.54
N PHE A 288 23.73 -1.24 -12.36
CA PHE A 288 24.26 -2.01 -11.23
C PHE A 288 25.45 -2.85 -11.69
N HIS A 289 26.62 -2.61 -11.11
CA HIS A 289 27.80 -3.44 -11.32
C HIS A 289 27.85 -4.52 -10.24
N LEU A 290 27.42 -5.74 -10.59
CA LEU A 290 27.32 -6.87 -9.67
C LEU A 290 28.53 -7.80 -9.80
N THR A 291 28.92 -8.44 -8.69
CA THR A 291 29.97 -9.46 -8.68
C THR A 291 29.43 -10.71 -7.99
N SER A 292 29.65 -11.87 -8.60
CA SER A 292 29.25 -13.16 -8.02
C SER A 292 30.23 -13.57 -6.93
N ALA A 293 29.71 -13.91 -5.75
CA ALA A 293 30.49 -14.51 -4.67
C ALA A 293 30.04 -15.98 -4.47
N PRO A 294 30.97 -16.92 -4.26
CA PRO A 294 30.60 -18.29 -3.93
C PRO A 294 29.93 -18.32 -2.54
N THR A 295 28.81 -19.03 -2.41
CA THR A 295 28.18 -19.25 -1.11
C THR A 295 28.85 -20.44 -0.43
N PRO A 296 29.35 -20.31 0.81
CA PRO A 296 29.88 -21.46 1.54
C PRO A 296 28.74 -22.45 1.82
N LEU A 297 28.89 -23.69 1.36
CA LEU A 297 27.96 -24.77 1.62
C LEU A 297 28.56 -25.73 2.63
N ARG A 298 27.73 -26.26 3.53
CA ARG A 298 28.08 -27.38 4.40
C ARG A 298 27.22 -28.57 4.04
N GLN A 299 27.81 -29.76 4.00
CA GLN A 299 27.05 -30.99 3.85
C GLN A 299 26.10 -31.13 5.05
N ILE A 300 24.89 -31.61 4.81
CA ILE A 300 23.93 -31.86 5.89
C ILE A 300 24.46 -33.01 6.76
N GLU A 301 24.58 -32.74 8.06
CA GLU A 301 24.95 -33.71 9.07
C GLU A 301 23.77 -33.88 10.01
N LEU A 302 23.19 -35.08 10.03
CA LEU A 302 22.11 -35.41 10.95
C LEU A 302 22.71 -36.00 12.24
N PRO A 303 22.21 -35.62 13.42
CA PRO A 303 22.65 -36.24 14.67
C PRO A 303 22.45 -37.75 14.61
N ALA A 304 23.44 -38.54 15.03
CA ALA A 304 23.34 -40.00 15.01
C ALA A 304 22.18 -40.55 15.85
N SER A 305 21.74 -39.79 16.86
CA SER A 305 20.60 -40.11 17.72
C SER A 305 19.25 -39.64 17.16
N LEU A 306 19.21 -38.95 16.00
CA LEU A 306 17.97 -38.44 15.43
C LEU A 306 17.13 -39.59 14.87
N THR A 307 15.97 -39.80 15.48
CA THR A 307 14.96 -40.73 14.96
C THR A 307 13.99 -40.04 14.00
N VAL A 308 13.35 -40.81 13.12
CA VAL A 308 12.29 -40.31 12.24
C VAL A 308 11.14 -39.68 13.04
N ARG A 309 10.79 -40.26 14.20
CA ARG A 309 9.74 -39.72 15.08
C ARG A 309 10.10 -38.32 15.59
N GLN A 310 11.32 -38.13 16.09
CA GLN A 310 11.78 -36.81 16.55
C GLN A 310 11.83 -35.80 15.40
N ALA A 311 12.32 -36.21 14.22
CA ALA A 311 12.34 -35.36 13.05
C ALA A 311 10.92 -34.91 12.64
N LEU A 312 9.96 -35.84 12.65
CA LEU A 312 8.56 -35.54 12.36
C LEU A 312 7.94 -34.59 13.39
N GLU A 313 8.19 -34.81 14.69
CA GLU A 313 7.74 -33.93 15.76
C GLU A 313 8.29 -32.50 15.60
N MET A 314 9.55 -32.35 15.20
CA MET A 314 10.15 -31.04 14.91
C MET A 314 9.53 -30.40 13.68
N VAL A 315 9.42 -31.13 12.57
CA VAL A 315 8.88 -30.61 11.31
C VAL A 315 7.43 -30.16 11.46
N LEU A 316 6.59 -30.92 12.17
CA LEU A 316 5.19 -30.56 12.40
C LEU A 316 5.01 -29.34 13.33
N ARG A 317 6.04 -28.99 14.12
CA ARG A 317 6.07 -27.80 14.98
C ARG A 317 6.62 -26.56 14.27
N LEU A 318 7.18 -26.69 13.07
CA LEU A 318 7.64 -25.54 12.29
C LEU A 318 6.43 -24.74 11.80
N PRO A 319 6.29 -23.43 12.08
CA PRO A 319 5.15 -22.63 11.62
C PRO A 319 4.88 -22.72 10.10
N SER A 320 5.94 -22.88 9.31
CA SER A 320 5.85 -23.13 7.87
C SER A 320 5.05 -24.38 7.50
N VAL A 321 5.08 -25.44 8.32
CA VAL A 321 4.45 -26.75 8.05
C VAL A 321 3.21 -26.99 8.91
N ALA A 322 3.21 -26.49 10.15
CA ALA A 322 2.13 -26.67 11.12
C ALA A 322 0.76 -26.24 10.57
N SER A 323 -0.29 -26.68 11.26
CA SER A 323 -1.66 -26.21 11.03
C SER A 323 -1.70 -24.67 10.97
N LYS A 324 -2.47 -24.13 10.03
CA LYS A 324 -2.70 -22.68 9.86
C LYS A 324 -4.01 -22.21 10.51
N ARG A 325 -4.65 -23.08 11.29
CA ARG A 325 -5.79 -22.74 12.16
C ARG A 325 -5.30 -22.13 13.46
#